data_AF-A0A7W2R3T6-F1
#
_entry.id   AF-A0A7W2R3T6-F1
#
_cell.length_a   1.000
_cell.length_b   1.000
_cell.length_c   1.000
_cell.angle_alpha   90.00
_cell.angle_beta   90.00
_cell.angle_gamma   90.00
#
_symmetry.space_group_name_H-M   'P 1'
#
loop_
_entity.id
_entity.type
_entity.pdbx_description
1 polymer ?
#
loop_
_entity_poly.entity_id
_entity_poly.type
_entity_poly.pdbx_seq_one_letter_code
_entity_poly.pdbx_strand_id
1 'polypeptide(L)'
;MKKVTLLFVFLTGHLLFAQVGIGTENPSPSSQLDIHSNNRGLLIPQVALTGLTDATTIASGNVNSLLIYNTSTVGGLTPGYYYWLNQSWNRLMTESSVMQQLKATMPKFFYMPSIAIPTHRSHFVAGDGFSESGGVFSVNLYNRYTAQFNSIEVASPNRTTSLPLLPANELDYYITYYDKAVFETLTLSAAGVLT
;
A
#
# COMPACT_ATOMS: atom_id res chain seq x y z
N MET A 1 -51.64 35.37 42.31
CA MET A 1 -51.38 34.84 40.95
C MET A 1 -49.92 34.99 40.49
N LYS A 2 -49.25 36.13 40.73
CA LYS A 2 -47.84 36.35 40.34
C LYS A 2 -46.83 35.31 40.85
N LYS A 3 -47.01 34.77 42.07
CA LYS A 3 -46.13 33.72 42.65
C LYS A 3 -46.30 32.34 42.01
N VAL A 4 -47.48 32.03 41.47
CA VAL A 4 -47.76 30.74 40.79
C VAL A 4 -47.23 30.77 39.37
N THR A 5 -47.31 31.91 38.68
CA THR A 5 -46.71 32.10 37.35
C THR A 5 -45.18 31.97 37.38
N LEU A 6 -44.53 32.48 38.43
CA LEU A 6 -43.07 32.37 38.60
C LEU A 6 -42.62 30.91 38.80
N LEU A 7 -43.40 30.12 39.53
CA LEU A 7 -43.14 28.70 39.79
C LEU A 7 -43.28 27.85 38.52
N PHE A 8 -44.23 28.20 37.64
CA PHE A 8 -44.47 27.49 36.39
C PHE A 8 -43.32 27.68 35.38
N VAL A 9 -42.74 28.89 35.33
CA VAL A 9 -41.56 29.19 34.48
C VAL A 9 -40.31 28.43 34.94
N PHE A 10 -40.17 28.19 36.25
CA PHE A 10 -39.05 27.43 36.80
C PHE A 10 -39.16 25.92 36.56
N LEU A 11 -40.39 25.38 36.48
CA LEU A 11 -40.63 23.95 36.23
C LEU A 11 -40.50 23.54 34.75
N THR A 12 -40.63 24.47 33.81
CA THR A 12 -40.52 24.18 32.35
C THR A 12 -39.13 24.46 31.77
N GLY A 13 -38.18 24.95 32.56
CA GLY A 13 -36.91 25.52 32.09
C GLY A 13 -35.75 24.53 31.86
N HIS A 14 -35.98 23.21 31.83
CA HIS A 14 -34.88 22.24 31.92
C HIS A 14 -34.86 21.20 30.80
N LEU A 15 -34.60 21.62 29.56
CA LEU A 15 -34.09 20.75 28.47
C LEU A 15 -33.31 21.58 27.42
N LEU A 16 -32.32 22.38 27.85
CA LEU A 16 -31.41 23.03 26.90
C LEU A 16 -30.20 22.12 26.67
N PHE A 17 -30.15 21.44 25.54
CA PHE A 17 -28.94 20.77 25.06
C PHE A 17 -28.00 21.85 24.50
N ALA A 18 -26.88 22.10 25.19
CA ALA A 18 -25.86 23.00 24.69
C ALA A 18 -24.86 22.22 23.82
N GLN A 19 -24.75 22.62 22.57
CA GLN A 19 -23.69 22.22 21.64
C GLN A 19 -22.35 22.80 22.11
N VAL A 20 -21.25 22.02 22.01
CA VAL A 20 -19.92 22.47 22.46
C VAL A 20 -19.24 23.22 21.32
N GLY A 21 -19.34 24.55 21.37
CA GLY A 21 -18.55 25.45 20.53
C GLY A 21 -17.31 25.95 21.27
N ILE A 22 -16.14 25.83 20.67
CA ILE A 22 -14.90 26.46 21.14
C ILE A 22 -14.51 27.54 20.13
N GLY A 23 -14.59 28.80 20.55
CA GLY A 23 -14.28 29.95 19.69
C GLY A 23 -15.41 30.36 18.72
N THR A 24 -16.63 29.85 18.92
CA THR A 24 -17.85 30.27 18.19
C THR A 24 -19.07 30.25 19.11
N GLU A 25 -19.94 31.26 18.97
CA GLU A 25 -21.24 31.34 19.68
C GLU A 25 -22.35 30.60 18.92
N ASN A 26 -22.13 30.28 17.64
CA ASN A 26 -23.09 29.61 16.78
C ASN A 26 -22.45 28.37 16.13
N PRO A 27 -22.18 27.30 16.90
CA PRO A 27 -21.63 26.08 16.33
C PRO A 27 -22.66 25.37 15.43
N SER A 28 -22.17 24.60 14.47
CA SER A 28 -23.02 23.90 13.50
C SER A 28 -24.01 22.94 14.18
N PRO A 29 -25.31 22.94 13.83
CA PRO A 29 -26.29 22.01 14.43
C PRO A 29 -25.98 20.53 14.18
N SER A 30 -25.09 20.21 13.23
CA SER A 30 -24.67 18.84 12.91
C SER A 30 -23.36 18.42 13.61
N SER A 31 -22.77 19.26 14.46
CA SER A 31 -21.54 18.94 15.17
C SER A 31 -21.78 18.81 16.68
N GLN A 32 -21.20 17.77 17.27
CA GLN A 32 -21.15 17.61 18.73
C GLN A 32 -20.05 18.49 19.36
N LEU A 33 -19.02 18.79 18.57
CA LEU A 33 -17.90 19.68 18.90
C LEU A 33 -17.55 20.51 17.65
N ASP A 34 -17.58 21.83 17.78
CA ASP A 34 -17.17 22.78 16.74
C ASP A 34 -16.04 23.66 17.28
N ILE A 35 -14.92 23.73 16.57
CA ILE A 35 -13.76 24.52 16.98
C ILE A 35 -13.44 25.52 15.88
N HIS A 36 -13.62 26.80 16.18
CA HIS A 36 -13.36 27.88 15.24
C HIS A 36 -12.18 28.75 15.70
N SER A 37 -11.19 28.93 14.83
CA SER A 37 -10.07 29.84 15.06
C SER A 37 -9.43 30.25 13.73
N ASN A 38 -8.98 31.51 13.64
CA ASN A 38 -8.25 32.03 12.48
C ASN A 38 -6.74 31.75 12.54
N ASN A 39 -6.20 31.33 13.70
CA ASN A 39 -4.76 31.23 13.92
C ASN A 39 -4.32 30.14 14.91
N ARG A 40 -5.22 29.24 15.32
CA ARG A 40 -4.91 28.10 16.20
C ARG A 40 -5.41 26.81 15.56
N GLY A 41 -4.69 25.71 15.82
CA GLY A 41 -5.07 24.37 15.40
C GLY A 41 -5.51 23.49 16.57
N LEU A 42 -5.97 22.28 16.25
CA LEU A 42 -6.26 21.23 17.23
C LEU A 42 -5.02 20.35 17.40
N LEU A 43 -4.49 20.25 18.61
CA LEU A 43 -3.45 19.28 18.94
C LEU A 43 -4.10 17.94 19.29
N ILE A 44 -3.97 16.97 18.38
CA ILE A 44 -4.41 15.59 18.57
C ILE A 44 -3.44 14.87 19.53
N PRO A 45 -3.91 13.90 20.34
CA PRO A 45 -3.04 13.13 21.24
C PRO A 45 -1.81 12.54 20.52
N GLN A 46 -0.62 12.82 21.06
CA GLN A 46 0.65 12.29 20.59
C GLN A 46 0.97 11.00 21.35
N VAL A 47 0.93 9.87 20.66
CA VAL A 47 1.04 8.53 21.26
C VAL A 47 2.20 7.78 20.61
N ALA A 48 3.06 7.15 21.40
CA ALA A 48 4.13 6.30 20.89
C ALA A 48 3.61 4.85 20.76
N LEU A 49 3.07 4.49 19.60
CA LEU A 49 2.55 3.15 19.36
C LEU A 49 3.69 2.11 19.26
N THR A 50 3.40 0.87 19.60
CA THR A 50 4.38 -0.24 19.54
C THR A 50 4.26 -1.10 18.28
N GLY A 51 3.14 -1.02 17.56
CA GLY A 51 2.92 -1.73 16.29
C GLY A 51 1.53 -1.45 15.69
N LEU A 52 1.30 -1.96 14.47
CA LEU A 52 0.05 -1.74 13.72
C LEU A 52 -1.19 -2.36 14.38
N THR A 53 -1.03 -3.30 15.30
CA THR A 53 -2.13 -3.96 16.04
C THR A 53 -2.13 -3.61 17.53
N ASP A 54 -1.39 -2.57 17.91
CA ASP A 54 -1.27 -2.15 19.31
C ASP A 54 -2.61 -1.67 19.88
N ALA A 55 -3.23 -2.53 20.69
CA ALA A 55 -4.47 -2.29 21.41
C ALA A 55 -4.24 -1.95 22.90
N THR A 56 -2.99 -1.79 23.32
CA THR A 56 -2.62 -1.72 24.75
C THR A 56 -2.10 -0.36 25.17
N THR A 57 -1.43 0.37 24.28
CA THR A 57 -0.87 1.71 24.58
C THR A 57 -1.95 2.72 24.94
N ILE A 58 -3.15 2.60 24.35
CA ILE A 58 -4.31 3.39 24.75
C ILE A 58 -5.13 2.58 25.75
N ALA A 59 -5.19 3.06 26.99
CA ALA A 59 -5.95 2.41 28.05
C ALA A 59 -7.45 2.37 27.73
N SER A 60 -8.13 1.32 28.17
CA SER A 60 -9.56 1.04 27.90
C SER A 60 -9.89 0.53 26.49
N GLY A 61 -8.86 0.20 25.70
CA GLY A 61 -9.01 -0.42 24.39
C GLY A 61 -9.32 0.57 23.28
N ASN A 62 -9.01 0.18 22.04
CA ASN A 62 -9.19 1.02 20.88
C ASN A 62 -10.60 0.86 20.30
N VAL A 63 -11.28 1.98 20.05
CA VAL A 63 -12.57 2.03 19.37
C VAL A 63 -12.37 2.45 17.91
N ASN A 64 -13.17 1.91 16.98
CA ASN A 64 -13.11 2.32 15.58
C ASN A 64 -13.29 3.84 15.45
N SER A 65 -12.55 4.45 14.52
CA SER A 65 -12.48 5.91 14.30
C SER A 65 -11.71 6.70 15.37
N LEU A 66 -11.00 6.05 16.30
CA LEU A 66 -10.10 6.74 17.22
C LEU A 66 -8.89 7.31 16.47
N LEU A 67 -8.64 8.61 16.58
CA LEU A 67 -7.59 9.35 15.87
C LEU A 67 -6.46 9.76 16.81
N ILE A 68 -5.22 9.48 16.43
CA ILE A 68 -4.01 9.87 17.16
C ILE A 68 -2.91 10.35 16.20
N TYR A 69 -1.89 11.02 16.74
CA TYR A 69 -0.61 11.25 16.07
C TYR A 69 0.44 10.29 16.64
N ASN A 70 0.95 9.38 15.82
CA ASN A 70 1.99 8.46 16.21
C ASN A 70 3.37 9.14 16.22
N THR A 71 4.17 8.93 17.26
CA THR A 71 5.52 9.49 17.39
C THR A 71 6.64 8.46 17.24
N SER A 72 6.32 7.16 17.21
CA SER A 72 7.31 6.09 17.14
C SER A 72 7.61 5.63 15.70
N THR A 73 8.77 5.00 15.53
CA THR A 73 9.16 4.30 14.30
C THR A 73 9.45 2.83 14.63
N VAL A 74 8.38 2.05 14.88
CA VAL A 74 8.47 0.65 15.31
C VAL A 74 7.37 -0.18 14.62
N GLY A 75 7.66 -1.43 14.26
CA GLY A 75 6.62 -2.37 13.82
C GLY A 75 5.88 -1.95 12.54
N GLY A 76 6.59 -1.35 11.58
CA GLY A 76 6.01 -0.83 10.33
C GLY A 76 5.33 0.53 10.45
N LEU A 77 5.30 1.12 11.65
CA LEU A 77 4.82 2.47 11.88
C LEU A 77 5.89 3.50 11.57
N THR A 78 5.42 4.66 11.14
CA THR A 78 6.21 5.90 11.01
C THR A 78 5.46 7.04 11.67
N PRO A 79 6.13 8.13 12.07
CA PRO A 79 5.45 9.30 12.60
C PRO A 79 4.39 9.85 11.63
N GLY A 80 3.23 10.23 12.17
CA GLY A 80 2.11 10.75 11.39
C GLY A 80 0.74 10.45 12.02
N TYR A 81 -0.33 10.83 11.32
CA TYR A 81 -1.70 10.62 11.78
C TYR A 81 -2.18 9.19 11.51
N TYR A 82 -2.77 8.56 12.53
CA TYR A 82 -3.35 7.22 12.42
C TYR A 82 -4.74 7.18 13.02
N TYR A 83 -5.61 6.37 12.43
CA TYR A 83 -6.91 6.04 12.99
C TYR A 83 -7.07 4.54 13.19
N TRP A 84 -7.79 4.14 14.23
CA TRP A 84 -8.09 2.73 14.49
C TRP A 84 -9.28 2.27 13.65
N LEU A 85 -9.12 1.19 12.91
CA LEU A 85 -10.19 0.53 12.17
C LEU A 85 -9.87 -0.95 12.00
N ASN A 86 -10.86 -1.83 12.24
CA ASN A 86 -10.76 -3.27 12.01
C ASN A 86 -9.53 -3.91 12.69
N GLN A 87 -9.31 -3.57 13.97
CA GLN A 87 -8.22 -4.11 14.79
C GLN A 87 -6.80 -3.69 14.34
N SER A 88 -6.69 -2.60 13.59
CA SER A 88 -5.39 -2.08 13.16
C SER A 88 -5.35 -0.55 13.08
N TRP A 89 -4.15 0.00 13.29
CA TRP A 89 -3.80 1.40 13.05
C TRP A 89 -3.56 1.65 11.58
N ASN A 90 -4.43 2.49 10.98
CA ASN A 90 -4.38 2.87 9.58
C ASN A 90 -3.85 4.30 9.46
N ARG A 91 -2.82 4.51 8.63
CA ARG A 91 -2.25 5.84 8.43
C ARG A 91 -3.16 6.70 7.56
N LEU A 92 -3.40 7.94 7.96
CA LEU A 92 -4.01 8.93 7.08
C LEU A 92 -2.99 9.36 6.02
N MET A 93 -3.26 8.99 4.78
CA MET A 93 -2.43 9.31 3.63
C MET A 93 -3.11 10.39 2.78
N THR A 94 -2.32 11.31 2.25
CA THR A 94 -2.78 12.27 1.23
C THR A 94 -2.51 11.71 -0.16
N GLU A 95 -3.24 12.18 -1.18
CA GLU A 95 -3.11 11.70 -2.57
C GLU A 95 -1.66 11.72 -3.08
N SER A 96 -0.85 12.70 -2.66
CA SER A 96 0.59 12.76 -2.97
C SER A 96 1.36 11.52 -2.50
N SER A 97 1.04 11.00 -1.31
CA SER A 97 1.67 9.79 -0.76
C SER A 97 1.13 8.51 -1.39
N VAL A 98 -0.16 8.49 -1.74
CA VAL A 98 -0.77 7.38 -2.49
C VAL A 98 -0.18 7.30 -3.90
N MET A 99 0.00 8.44 -4.59
CA MET A 99 0.59 8.48 -5.92
C MET A 99 2.09 8.14 -5.93
N GLN A 100 2.82 8.31 -4.82
CA GLN A 100 4.18 7.78 -4.71
C GLN A 100 4.20 6.25 -4.58
N GLN A 101 3.23 5.68 -3.86
CA GLN A 101 3.04 4.22 -3.81
C GLN A 101 2.45 3.66 -5.11
N LEU A 102 1.57 4.40 -5.79
CA LEU A 102 0.99 4.01 -7.08
C LEU A 102 1.92 4.26 -8.27
N LYS A 103 2.86 5.21 -8.18
CA LYS A 103 3.98 5.30 -9.14
C LYS A 103 4.92 4.09 -9.03
N ALA A 104 4.86 3.32 -7.95
CA ALA A 104 5.47 1.99 -7.85
C ALA A 104 4.54 0.86 -8.35
N THR A 105 3.24 1.10 -8.58
CA THR A 105 2.37 0.17 -9.32
C THR A 105 2.47 0.43 -10.82
N MET A 106 3.59 0.02 -11.40
CA MET A 106 3.67 -0.22 -12.85
C MET A 106 2.56 -1.21 -13.27
N PRO A 107 2.16 -1.24 -14.55
CA PRO A 107 1.36 -2.35 -15.08
C PRO A 107 2.01 -3.68 -14.67
N LYS A 108 1.29 -4.50 -13.89
CA LYS A 108 1.79 -5.77 -13.33
C LYS A 108 1.97 -6.90 -14.35
N PHE A 109 1.70 -6.61 -15.62
CA PHE A 109 1.92 -7.55 -16.71
C PHE A 109 2.86 -6.89 -17.72
N PHE A 110 3.98 -7.56 -17.98
CA PHE A 110 4.92 -7.21 -19.02
C PHE A 110 5.07 -8.42 -19.94
N TYR A 111 4.96 -8.19 -21.24
CA TYR A 111 5.28 -9.23 -22.21
C TYR A 111 6.78 -9.30 -22.35
N MET A 112 7.36 -10.44 -21.97
CA MET A 112 8.72 -10.76 -22.35
C MET A 112 8.80 -10.75 -23.88
N PRO A 113 9.84 -10.13 -24.49
CA PRO A 113 10.04 -10.21 -25.92
C PRO A 113 10.16 -11.68 -26.37
N SER A 114 9.78 -11.96 -27.60
CA SER A 114 9.85 -13.31 -28.16
C SER A 114 11.25 -13.89 -28.02
N ILE A 115 11.36 -15.07 -27.38
CA ILE A 115 12.61 -15.82 -27.26
C ILE A 115 12.62 -16.88 -28.36
N ALA A 116 13.61 -16.82 -29.24
CA ALA A 116 13.87 -17.91 -30.19
C ALA A 116 14.44 -19.11 -29.43
N ILE A 117 13.72 -20.24 -29.44
CA ILE A 117 14.16 -21.49 -28.83
C ILE A 117 14.80 -22.36 -29.92
N PRO A 118 16.09 -22.72 -29.80
CA PRO A 118 16.72 -23.62 -30.74
C PRO A 118 16.13 -25.04 -30.61
N THR A 119 15.84 -25.68 -31.73
CA THR A 119 15.28 -27.04 -31.81
C THR A 119 16.34 -28.13 -31.91
N HIS A 120 17.63 -27.77 -31.99
CA HIS A 120 18.73 -28.71 -32.11
C HIS A 120 19.99 -28.20 -31.39
N ARG A 121 20.76 -29.13 -30.79
CA ARG A 121 21.97 -28.83 -30.00
C ARG A 121 22.99 -27.98 -30.75
N SER A 122 23.15 -28.19 -32.05
CA SER A 122 24.13 -27.46 -32.87
C SER A 122 23.85 -25.96 -33.00
N HIS A 123 22.66 -25.50 -32.60
CA HIS A 123 22.30 -24.08 -32.61
C HIS A 123 22.55 -23.39 -31.27
N PHE A 124 23.15 -24.09 -30.30
CA PHE A 124 23.43 -23.51 -28.99
C PHE A 124 24.72 -22.72 -29.09
N VAL A 125 24.65 -21.45 -28.73
CA VAL A 125 25.78 -20.52 -28.70
C VAL A 125 26.19 -20.33 -27.25
N ALA A 126 27.48 -20.53 -26.94
CA ALA A 126 27.96 -20.33 -25.58
C ALA A 126 27.57 -18.92 -25.05
N GLY A 127 26.83 -18.87 -23.94
CA GLY A 127 26.34 -17.63 -23.34
C GLY A 127 24.90 -17.24 -23.69
N ASP A 128 24.19 -18.02 -24.51
CA ASP A 128 22.76 -17.81 -24.82
C ASP A 128 21.82 -18.22 -23.68
N GLY A 129 22.32 -18.82 -22.60
CA GLY A 129 21.52 -19.26 -21.45
C GLY A 129 20.63 -20.47 -21.75
N PHE A 130 20.90 -21.19 -22.85
CA PHE A 130 20.28 -22.46 -23.17
C PHE A 130 21.17 -23.61 -22.69
N SER A 131 20.55 -24.61 -22.06
CA SER A 131 21.22 -25.85 -21.70
C SER A 131 20.38 -27.04 -22.14
N GLU A 132 21.05 -28.16 -22.38
CA GLU A 132 20.38 -29.41 -22.66
C GLU A 132 21.16 -30.53 -21.96
N SER A 133 20.43 -31.44 -21.34
CA SER A 133 20.98 -32.62 -20.69
C SER A 133 20.01 -33.78 -20.90
N GLY A 134 20.51 -34.89 -21.44
CA GLY A 134 19.69 -36.09 -21.64
C GLY A 134 18.46 -35.91 -22.54
N GLY A 135 18.53 -35.02 -23.53
CA GLY A 135 17.41 -34.71 -24.43
C GLY A 135 16.37 -33.75 -23.85
N VAL A 136 16.54 -33.27 -22.62
CA VAL A 136 15.71 -32.23 -22.02
C VAL A 136 16.38 -30.88 -22.25
N PHE A 137 15.66 -29.99 -22.93
CA PHE A 137 16.05 -28.61 -23.12
C PHE A 137 15.74 -27.79 -21.86
N SER A 138 16.50 -26.73 -21.60
CA SER A 138 16.24 -25.87 -20.45
C SER A 138 16.64 -24.42 -20.74
N VAL A 139 15.76 -23.49 -20.39
CA VAL A 139 16.01 -22.05 -20.46
C VAL A 139 15.58 -21.37 -19.17
N ASN A 140 16.44 -20.50 -18.64
CA ASN A 140 16.10 -19.68 -17.48
C ASN A 140 15.54 -18.33 -17.95
N LEU A 141 14.21 -18.20 -17.92
CA LEU A 141 13.47 -17.01 -18.32
C LEU A 141 13.70 -15.85 -17.34
N TYR A 142 13.86 -16.13 -16.04
CA TYR A 142 14.15 -15.10 -15.04
C TYR A 142 15.51 -14.44 -15.30
N ASN A 143 16.54 -15.19 -15.63
CA ASN A 143 17.85 -14.64 -15.98
C ASN A 143 17.79 -13.77 -17.24
N ARG A 144 16.93 -14.10 -18.20
CA ARG A 144 16.70 -13.27 -19.39
C ARG A 144 16.00 -11.97 -19.05
N TYR A 145 14.99 -12.04 -18.17
CA TYR A 145 14.35 -10.87 -17.59
C TYR A 145 15.37 -9.97 -16.87
N THR A 146 16.18 -10.51 -15.95
CA THR A 146 17.14 -9.70 -15.20
C THR A 146 18.21 -9.09 -16.11
N ALA A 147 18.70 -9.83 -17.12
CA ALA A 147 19.64 -9.28 -18.10
C ALA A 147 19.08 -8.07 -18.84
N GLN A 148 17.83 -8.13 -19.31
CA GLN A 148 17.19 -7.05 -20.06
C GLN A 148 16.98 -5.78 -19.22
N PHE A 149 16.57 -5.94 -17.95
CA PHE A 149 16.25 -4.80 -17.09
C PHE A 149 17.46 -4.25 -16.34
N ASN A 150 18.55 -5.02 -16.25
CA ASN A 150 19.80 -4.60 -15.63
C ASN A 150 20.83 -4.06 -16.65
N SER A 151 20.74 -4.46 -17.93
CA SER A 151 21.62 -3.98 -19.01
C SER A 151 20.95 -2.84 -19.79
N ILE A 152 21.12 -1.62 -19.29
CA ILE A 152 20.59 -0.42 -19.94
C ILE A 152 21.64 0.16 -20.88
N GLU A 153 21.43 -0.01 -22.19
CA GLU A 153 22.35 0.46 -23.24
C GLU A 153 22.31 1.99 -23.42
N VAL A 154 21.13 2.61 -23.31
CA VAL A 154 20.93 4.05 -23.49
C VAL A 154 19.90 4.57 -22.50
N ALA A 155 20.19 5.69 -21.85
CA ALA A 155 19.27 6.37 -20.93
C ALA A 155 19.28 7.88 -21.17
N SER A 156 18.20 8.56 -20.78
CA SER A 156 18.14 10.03 -20.82
C SER A 156 19.23 10.66 -19.94
N PRO A 157 19.82 11.81 -20.35
CA PRO A 157 20.75 12.55 -19.50
C PRO A 157 20.13 12.87 -18.14
N ASN A 158 20.92 12.77 -17.06
CA ASN A 158 20.52 13.08 -15.67
C ASN A 158 19.46 12.16 -15.04
N ARG A 159 19.34 10.90 -15.49
CA ARG A 159 18.47 9.91 -14.83
C ARG A 159 18.88 9.69 -13.37
N THR A 160 17.92 9.80 -12.46
CA THR A 160 18.11 9.55 -11.01
C THR A 160 17.52 8.22 -10.53
N THR A 161 16.80 7.49 -11.39
CA THR A 161 16.09 6.24 -11.06
C THR A 161 16.59 5.08 -11.89
N SER A 162 16.65 3.85 -11.34
CA SER A 162 16.91 2.63 -12.12
C SER A 162 15.59 2.01 -12.63
N LEU A 163 15.69 1.11 -13.62
CA LEU A 163 14.56 0.26 -13.93
C LEU A 163 14.32 -0.69 -12.75
N PRO A 164 13.08 -0.80 -12.24
CA PRO A 164 12.76 -1.71 -11.15
C PRO A 164 12.89 -3.17 -11.61
N LEU A 165 13.50 -3.98 -10.75
CA LEU A 165 13.68 -5.41 -10.95
C LEU A 165 12.91 -6.17 -9.87
N LEU A 166 11.96 -7.01 -10.29
CA LEU A 166 11.20 -7.87 -9.40
C LEU A 166 11.96 -9.18 -9.16
N PRO A 167 12.00 -9.70 -7.92
CA PRO A 167 12.60 -11.00 -7.66
C PRO A 167 11.72 -12.13 -8.20
N ALA A 168 12.31 -13.30 -8.49
CA ALA A 168 11.61 -14.41 -9.13
C ALA A 168 10.35 -14.89 -8.38
N ASN A 169 10.33 -14.76 -7.05
CA ASN A 169 9.19 -15.14 -6.20
C ASN A 169 8.02 -14.15 -6.24
N GLU A 170 8.16 -13.02 -6.94
CA GLU A 170 7.10 -12.04 -7.18
C GLU A 170 6.56 -12.10 -8.63
N LEU A 171 7.00 -13.10 -9.40
CA LEU A 171 6.62 -13.27 -10.80
C LEU A 171 5.87 -14.59 -11.01
N ASP A 172 4.75 -14.51 -11.72
CA ASP A 172 4.08 -15.66 -12.29
C ASP A 172 4.44 -15.78 -13.77
N TYR A 173 4.82 -16.98 -14.21
CA TYR A 173 5.20 -17.25 -15.59
C TYR A 173 4.08 -18.00 -16.31
N TYR A 174 3.72 -17.52 -17.49
CA TYR A 174 2.67 -18.13 -18.32
C TYR A 174 3.17 -18.36 -19.73
N ILE A 175 2.99 -19.58 -20.24
CA ILE A 175 3.18 -19.91 -21.66
C ILE A 175 1.79 -19.94 -22.28
N THR A 176 1.48 -18.92 -23.07
CA THR A 176 0.16 -18.78 -23.72
C THR A 176 0.03 -19.63 -24.98
N TYR A 177 1.14 -20.06 -25.56
CA TYR A 177 1.18 -20.92 -26.75
C TYR A 177 2.54 -21.62 -26.89
N TYR A 178 2.51 -22.89 -27.31
CA TYR A 178 3.67 -23.61 -27.84
C TYR A 178 3.21 -24.65 -28.88
N ASP A 179 4.12 -25.05 -29.76
CA ASP A 179 3.84 -26.06 -30.77
C ASP A 179 3.98 -27.48 -30.19
N LYS A 180 2.86 -28.20 -30.08
CA LYS A 180 2.78 -29.56 -29.55
C LYS A 180 3.34 -30.64 -30.49
N ALA A 181 3.57 -30.31 -31.76
CA ALA A 181 4.23 -31.22 -32.69
C ALA A 181 5.75 -31.18 -32.54
N VAL A 182 6.30 -30.11 -31.96
CA VAL A 182 7.73 -29.90 -31.75
C VAL A 182 8.16 -30.22 -30.33
N PHE A 183 7.33 -29.92 -29.33
CA PHE A 183 7.64 -30.14 -27.91
C PHE A 183 6.67 -31.14 -27.28
N GLU A 184 7.21 -32.21 -26.67
CA GLU A 184 6.42 -33.30 -26.08
C GLU A 184 5.93 -32.99 -24.66
N THR A 185 6.80 -32.45 -23.81
CA THR A 185 6.49 -32.09 -22.42
C THR A 185 7.08 -30.72 -22.10
N LEU A 186 6.31 -29.87 -21.43
CA LEU A 186 6.74 -28.54 -21.03
C LEU A 186 6.49 -28.36 -19.53
N THR A 187 7.54 -28.03 -18.77
CA THR A 187 7.41 -27.68 -17.35
C THR A 187 8.04 -26.32 -17.06
N LEU A 188 7.45 -25.60 -16.12
CA LEU A 188 7.86 -24.24 -15.76
C LEU A 188 7.94 -24.15 -14.25
N SER A 189 9.12 -23.86 -13.74
CA SER A 189 9.36 -23.74 -12.30
C SER A 189 9.02 -22.34 -11.77
N ALA A 190 8.77 -22.23 -10.46
CA ALA A 190 8.59 -20.95 -9.77
C ALA A 190 9.83 -20.04 -9.84
N ALA A 191 11.00 -20.59 -10.18
CA ALA A 191 12.22 -19.84 -10.42
C ALA A 191 12.33 -19.29 -11.86
N GLY A 192 11.31 -19.49 -12.70
CA GLY A 192 11.31 -19.06 -14.10
C GLY A 192 12.17 -19.94 -15.01
N VAL A 193 12.45 -21.18 -14.64
CA VAL A 193 13.15 -22.14 -15.51
C VAL A 193 12.11 -22.96 -16.28
N LEU A 194 12.16 -22.87 -17.61
CA LEU A 194 11.37 -23.65 -18.55
C LEU A 194 12.20 -24.86 -19.00
N THR A 195 11.59 -26.04 -18.98
CA THR A 195 12.17 -27.30 -19.48
C THR A 195 11.21 -27.99 -20.42
#